data_AF-A0A7W1GUM7-F1
#
_entry.id   AF-A0A7W1GUM7-F1
#
_cell.length_a   1.000
_cell.length_b   1.000
_cell.length_c   1.000
_cell.angle_alpha   90.00
_cell.angle_beta   90.00
_cell.angle_gamma   90.00
#
_symmetry.space_group_name_H-M   'P 1'
#
loop_
_entity.id
_entity.type
_entity.pdbx_description
1 polymer ?
#
loop_
_entity_poly.entity_id
_entity_poly.type
_entity_poly.pdbx_seq_one_letter_code
_entity_poly.pdbx_strand_id
1 'polypeptide(L)'
;YKHSINTWQNNWIHISTFFRYPLELRKIIYTSNAVEGLHRRIRKVTKSKAVFPSSQSLFKMLYLAINDITNKGPAKCNGWKIIFTSLGTLFSNRFKYEDI
;
A
#
# COMPACT_ATOMS: atom_id res chain seq x y z
N TYR A 1 -13.23 -6.75 -23.23
CA TYR A 1 -13.34 -6.27 -21.83
C TYR A 1 -14.41 -6.95 -20.97
N LYS A 2 -15.14 -7.97 -21.45
CA LYS A 2 -16.21 -8.64 -20.66
C LYS A 2 -15.75 -9.14 -19.29
N HIS A 3 -14.57 -9.76 -19.22
CA HIS A 3 -14.01 -10.25 -17.95
C HIS A 3 -13.70 -9.12 -16.96
N SER A 4 -13.13 -8.00 -17.43
CA SER A 4 -12.85 -6.84 -16.58
C SER A 4 -14.13 -6.30 -15.95
N ILE A 5 -15.18 -6.09 -16.76
CA ILE A 5 -16.48 -5.57 -16.28
C ILE A 5 -17.10 -6.53 -15.26
N ASN A 6 -17.07 -7.84 -15.53
CA ASN A 6 -17.59 -8.85 -14.63
C ASN A 6 -16.87 -8.82 -13.26
N THR A 7 -15.54 -8.70 -13.25
CA THR A 7 -14.78 -8.58 -11.99
C THR A 7 -15.15 -7.33 -11.21
N TRP A 8 -15.37 -6.19 -11.87
CA TRP A 8 -15.81 -4.96 -11.22
C TRP A 8 -17.21 -5.09 -10.62
N GLN A 9 -18.16 -5.66 -11.37
CA GLN A 9 -19.53 -5.88 -10.91
C GLN A 9 -19.59 -6.83 -9.72
N ASN A 10 -18.88 -7.96 -9.79
CA ASN A 10 -18.87 -8.98 -8.74
C ASN A 10 -18.24 -8.46 -7.43
N ASN A 11 -17.27 -7.54 -7.52
CA ASN A 11 -16.59 -6.97 -6.35
C ASN A 11 -17.10 -5.58 -5.95
N TRP A 12 -18.18 -5.09 -6.58
CA TRP A 12 -18.64 -3.71 -6.41
C TRP A 12 -18.94 -3.35 -4.95
N ILE A 13 -19.50 -4.28 -4.18
CA ILE A 13 -19.79 -4.11 -2.76
C ILE A 13 -18.52 -3.76 -1.97
N HIS A 14 -17.40 -4.40 -2.28
CA HIS A 14 -16.11 -4.12 -1.63
C HIS A 14 -15.49 -2.83 -2.17
N ILE A 15 -15.47 -2.64 -3.48
CA ILE A 15 -14.78 -1.50 -4.10
C ILE A 15 -15.51 -0.18 -3.79
N SER A 16 -16.84 -0.17 -3.75
CA SER A 16 -17.63 1.03 -3.45
C SER A 16 -17.36 1.62 -2.07
N THR A 17 -16.84 0.85 -1.11
CA THR A 17 -16.43 1.36 0.21
C THR A 17 -15.37 2.46 0.11
N PHE A 18 -14.55 2.44 -0.95
CA PHE A 18 -13.59 3.48 -1.28
C PHE A 18 -14.21 4.89 -1.33
N PHE A 19 -15.46 5.01 -1.81
CA PHE A 19 -16.14 6.30 -1.95
C PHE A 19 -16.62 6.89 -0.62
N ARG A 20 -16.56 6.13 0.48
CA ARG A 20 -16.84 6.66 1.83
C ARG A 20 -15.71 7.56 2.34
N TYR A 21 -14.52 7.50 1.74
CA TYR A 21 -13.37 8.28 2.17
C TYR A 21 -13.32 9.66 1.47
N PRO A 22 -12.85 10.71 2.15
CA PRO A 22 -12.64 12.04 1.59
C PRO A 22 -11.56 12.00 0.50
N LEU A 23 -11.51 13.05 -0.30
CA LEU A 23 -10.69 13.12 -1.52
C LEU A 23 -9.20 12.89 -1.24
N GLU A 24 -8.71 13.44 -0.13
CA GLU A 24 -7.31 13.38 0.29
C GLU A 24 -6.89 11.95 0.63
N LEU A 25 -7.76 11.19 1.33
CA LEU A 25 -7.54 9.77 1.62
C LEU A 25 -7.66 8.90 0.37
N ARG A 26 -8.67 9.18 -0.47
CA ARG A 26 -8.83 8.48 -1.75
C ARG A 26 -7.58 8.60 -2.61
N LYS A 27 -6.96 9.79 -2.63
CA LYS A 27 -5.70 10.04 -3.34
C LYS A 27 -4.59 9.11 -2.92
N ILE A 28 -4.37 8.94 -1.62
CA ILE A 28 -3.37 7.99 -1.11
C ILE A 28 -3.68 6.56 -1.59
N ILE A 29 -4.94 6.14 -1.43
CA ILE A 29 -5.37 4.77 -1.73
C ILE A 29 -5.22 4.43 -3.22
N TYR A 30 -5.66 5.31 -4.13
CA TYR A 30 -5.58 5.01 -5.57
C TYR A 30 -4.17 5.23 -6.14
N THR A 31 -3.31 6.03 -5.49
CA THR A 31 -1.90 6.13 -5.89
C THR A 31 -1.17 4.85 -5.52
N SER A 32 -1.23 3.85 -6.40
CA SER A 32 -0.55 2.55 -6.23
C SER A 32 0.98 2.65 -6.19
N ASN A 33 1.56 3.85 -6.26
CA ASN A 33 3.00 4.13 -6.29
C ASN A 33 3.80 3.43 -5.18
N ALA A 34 3.25 3.36 -3.96
CA ALA A 34 3.96 2.70 -2.84
C ALA A 34 4.05 1.18 -3.06
N VAL A 35 2.94 0.53 -3.38
CA VAL A 35 2.86 -0.92 -3.63
C VAL A 35 3.62 -1.29 -4.90
N GLU A 36 3.43 -0.55 -5.99
CA GLU A 36 4.16 -0.77 -7.24
C GLU A 36 5.66 -0.52 -7.12
N GLY A 37 6.06 0.48 -6.32
CA GLY A 37 7.45 0.75 -5.98
C GLY A 37 8.10 -0.43 -5.27
N LEU A 38 7.42 -0.99 -4.26
CA LEU A 38 7.84 -2.20 -3.56
C LEU A 38 7.94 -3.39 -4.53
N HIS A 39 6.88 -3.67 -5.29
CA HIS A 39 6.87 -4.75 -6.27
C HIS A 39 7.98 -4.62 -7.31
N ARG A 40 8.28 -3.40 -7.77
CA ARG A 40 9.39 -3.14 -8.69
C ARG A 40 10.73 -3.49 -8.06
N ARG A 41 10.95 -3.15 -6.79
CA ARG A 41 12.21 -3.47 -6.08
C ARG A 41 12.35 -4.96 -5.83
N ILE A 42 11.27 -5.63 -5.43
CA ILE A 42 11.23 -7.10 -5.28
C ILE A 42 11.55 -7.78 -6.60
N ARG A 43 10.85 -7.42 -7.69
CA ARG A 43 11.12 -7.96 -9.03
C ARG A 43 12.57 -7.72 -9.46
N LYS A 44 13.15 -6.56 -9.12
CA LYS A 44 14.55 -6.26 -9.45
C LYS A 44 15.53 -7.22 -8.77
N VAL A 45 15.34 -7.53 -7.49
CA VAL A 45 16.26 -8.41 -6.75
C VAL A 45 16.07 -9.89 -7.09
N THR A 46 14.84 -10.31 -7.44
CA THR A 46 14.57 -11.70 -7.81
C THR A 46 14.89 -12.00 -9.27
N LYS A 47 14.82 -11.02 -10.18
CA LYS A 47 15.06 -11.23 -11.62
C LYS A 47 16.42 -11.85 -11.94
N SER A 48 17.46 -11.58 -11.16
CA SER A 48 18.81 -12.12 -11.41
C SER A 48 19.00 -13.55 -10.93
N LYS A 49 18.07 -14.11 -10.14
CA LYS A 49 18.12 -15.49 -9.64
C LYS A 49 16.90 -16.27 -10.14
N ALA A 50 17.10 -17.09 -11.15
CA ALA A 50 16.06 -17.97 -11.70
C ALA A 50 15.67 -19.12 -10.74
N VAL A 51 16.62 -19.60 -9.92
CA VAL A 51 16.40 -20.67 -8.95
C VAL A 51 16.99 -20.29 -7.59
N PHE A 52 16.25 -20.60 -6.53
CA PHE A 52 16.68 -20.44 -5.15
C PHE A 52 16.97 -21.83 -4.55
N PRO A 53 18.11 -22.02 -3.87
CA PRO A 53 18.48 -23.32 -3.29
C PRO A 53 17.53 -23.77 -2.16
N SER A 54 16.83 -22.84 -1.51
CA SER A 54 15.80 -23.14 -0.51
C SER A 54 14.81 -21.98 -0.35
N SER A 55 13.63 -22.25 0.22
CA SER A 55 12.66 -21.20 0.59
C SER A 55 13.28 -20.16 1.53
N GLN A 56 14.11 -20.59 2.47
CA GLN A 56 14.81 -19.70 3.41
C GLN A 56 15.76 -18.73 2.70
N SER A 57 16.44 -19.18 1.64
CA SER A 57 17.32 -18.32 0.85
C SER A 57 16.55 -17.22 0.10
N LEU A 58 15.35 -17.54 -0.39
CA LEU A 58 14.43 -16.56 -0.98
C LEU A 58 13.95 -15.55 0.07
N PHE A 59 13.49 -16.04 1.23
CA PHE A 59 13.05 -15.17 2.32
C PHE A 59 14.15 -14.22 2.78
N LYS A 60 15.39 -14.69 2.93
CA LYS A 60 16.53 -13.84 3.31
C LYS A 60 16.77 -12.74 2.28
N MET A 61 16.67 -13.05 0.99
CA MET A 61 16.80 -12.04 -0.06
C MET A 61 15.69 -10.99 -0.01
N LEU A 62 14.43 -11.42 0.15
CA LEU A 62 13.29 -10.51 0.26
C LEU A 62 13.43 -9.62 1.51
N TYR A 63 13.82 -10.20 2.63
CA TYR A 63 14.10 -9.47 3.86
C TYR A 63 15.16 -8.38 3.65
N LEU A 64 16.30 -8.72 3.05
CA LEU A 64 17.36 -7.74 2.77
C LEU A 64 16.88 -6.63 1.82
N ALA A 65 16.07 -6.96 0.81
CA ALA A 65 15.52 -5.99 -0.11
C ALA A 65 14.53 -5.03 0.57
N ILE A 66 13.69 -5.54 1.46
CA ILE A 66 12.77 -4.72 2.27
C ILE A 66 13.58 -3.84 3.23
N ASN A 67 14.60 -4.40 3.89
CA ASN A 67 15.45 -3.65 4.82
C ASN A 67 16.17 -2.47 4.12
N ASP A 68 16.67 -2.67 2.90
CA ASP A 68 17.26 -1.59 2.07
C ASP A 68 16.24 -0.49 1.73
N ILE A 69 14.96 -0.84 1.53
CA ILE A 69 13.89 0.13 1.29
C ILE A 69 13.61 0.91 2.59
N THR A 70 13.44 0.21 3.71
CA THR A 70 13.06 0.82 5.00
C THR A 70 14.16 1.71 5.55
N ASN A 71 15.43 1.38 5.32
CA ASN A 71 16.57 2.20 5.74
C ASN A 71 16.60 3.60 5.10
N LYS A 72 15.94 3.80 3.95
CA LYS A 72 15.82 5.12 3.31
C LYS A 72 14.75 6.01 3.95
N GLY A 73 13.97 5.44 4.87
CA GLY A 73 12.87 6.12 5.54
C GLY A 73 11.58 6.18 4.70
N PRO A 74 10.46 6.56 5.33
CA PRO A 74 9.18 6.68 4.63
C PRO A 74 9.20 7.83 3.63
N ALA A 75 8.53 7.63 2.49
CA ALA A 75 8.27 8.71 1.55
C ALA A 75 7.37 9.77 2.20
N LYS A 76 7.60 11.05 1.87
CA LYS A 76 6.73 12.15 2.34
C LYS A 76 5.32 11.97 1.79
N CYS A 77 4.32 11.97 2.67
CA CYS A 77 2.92 12.03 2.28
C CYS A 77 2.46 13.49 2.24
N ASN A 78 2.29 14.03 1.03
CA ASN A 78 1.80 15.40 0.86
C ASN A 78 0.40 15.53 1.47
N GLY A 79 0.18 16.58 2.27
CA GLY A 79 -1.11 16.82 2.91
C GLY A 79 -1.42 15.94 4.13
N TRP A 80 -0.41 15.28 4.71
CA TRP A 80 -0.60 14.37 5.85
C TRP A 80 -1.43 14.97 6.99
N LYS A 81 -1.23 16.26 7.34
CA LYS A 81 -2.00 16.92 8.40
C LYS A 81 -3.51 16.89 8.14
N ILE A 82 -3.93 17.21 6.91
CA ILE A 82 -5.35 17.23 6.51
C ILE A 82 -5.93 15.82 6.52
N ILE A 83 -5.16 14.87 6.00
CA ILE A 83 -5.50 13.44 5.97
C ILE A 83 -5.69 12.91 7.40
N PHE A 84 -4.76 13.24 8.28
CA PHE A 84 -4.76 12.81 9.67
C PHE A 84 -5.97 13.37 10.44
N THR A 85 -6.28 14.65 10.30
CA THR A 85 -7.51 15.24 10.87
C THR A 85 -8.76 14.54 10.31
N SER A 86 -8.81 14.28 9.01
CA SER A 86 -9.95 13.58 8.38
C SER A 86 -10.12 12.15 8.93
N LEU A 87 -9.02 11.44 9.19
CA LEU A 87 -9.02 10.13 9.85
C LEU A 87 -9.53 10.21 11.29
N GLY A 88 -9.09 11.22 12.05
CA GLY A 88 -9.57 11.46 13.41
C GLY A 88 -11.09 11.66 13.46
N THR A 89 -11.65 12.43 12.52
CA THR A 89 -13.11 12.63 12.43
C THR A 89 -13.86 11.36 12.02
N LEU A 90 -13.36 10.63 11.01
CA LEU A 90 -14.00 9.40 10.51
C LEU A 90 -13.94 8.24 11.50
N PHE A 91 -12.88 8.17 12.30
CA PHE A 91 -12.61 7.09 13.24
C PHE A 91 -12.43 7.65 14.66
N SER A 92 -13.31 8.55 15.08
CA SER A 92 -13.26 9.21 16.39
C SER A 92 -13.15 8.24 17.56
N ASN A 93 -13.77 7.06 17.47
CA ASN A 93 -13.71 6.02 18.50
C ASN A 93 -12.41 5.20 18.51
N ARG A 94 -11.45 5.48 17.61
CA ARG A 94 -10.18 4.73 17.48
C ARG A 94 -8.93 5.57 17.76
N PHE A 95 -9.04 6.90 17.69
CA PHE A 95 -7.95 7.82 17.97
C PHE A 95 -8.22 8.52 19.31
N LYS A 96 -7.24 8.52 20.23
CA LYS A 96 -7.35 9.34 21.44
C LYS A 96 -6.97 10.78 21.09
N TYR A 97 -7.53 11.75 21.80
CA TYR A 97 -7.18 13.16 21.61
C TYR A 97 -5.68 13.44 21.86
N GLU A 98 -5.02 12.58 22.64
CA GLU A 98 -3.57 12.61 22.91
C GLU A 98 -2.72 12.21 21.68
N ASP A 99 -3.30 11.52 20.70
CA ASP A 99 -2.61 11.07 19.48
C ASP A 99 -2.63 12.13 18.36
N ILE A 100 -3.34 13.25 18.56
CA ILE A 100 -3.53 14.36 17.60
C ILE A 100 -2.57 15.51 17.90
#